data_AF-A0A965FGU7-F1
#
_entry.id   AF-A0A965FGU7-F1
#
_cell.length_a   1.000
_cell.length_b   1.000
_cell.length_c   1.000
_cell.angle_alpha   90.00
_cell.angle_beta   90.00
_cell.angle_gamma   90.00
#
_symmetry.space_group_name_H-M   'P 1'
#
loop_
_entity.id
_entity.type
_entity.pdbx_description
1 polymer ?
#
loop_
_entity_poly.entity_id
_entity_poly.type
_entity_poly.pdbx_seq_one_letter_code
_entity_poly.pdbx_strand_id
1 'polypeptide(L)'
;FVFGKIASIAAIAIIIETYLLPGYPGWPAAVSSILLMTALNLLGINRTAQMAAALAIITISFIIFSISTGFAHGLSSQSFSSGMLMPEANLSTLSAASIIFFAFAGYARVATLGDEVRDPKKNVPKAIAISLGAVLVIYLLITIVFIGILQPSNEAVPAAVFEAMVSITAPWFPAWLIDLVVVGASLGSILALLAGVSRTAATMAEDKELPAVLAKRNRFGAPWLAEVIIAAGAITLIETSQYTQWVIAFSSFSVLLYYAIGHISAFMQPKEERRQPRIFAVLGFALCLLLLVNVPGPAVQVSFVILGIAVLARYAIRRVAMSRTEN
;
A
#
# COMPACT_ATOMS: atom_id res chain seq x y z
N PHE A 1 2.00 -10.84 -4.29
CA PHE A 1 2.37 -10.11 -3.04
C PHE A 1 3.62 -9.25 -3.23
N VAL A 2 4.81 -9.83 -3.42
CA VAL A 2 6.09 -9.08 -3.51
C VAL A 2 6.07 -7.95 -4.53
N PHE A 3 5.72 -8.23 -5.79
CA PHE A 3 5.62 -7.21 -6.85
C PHE A 3 4.66 -6.06 -6.50
N GLY A 4 3.49 -6.37 -5.94
CA GLY A 4 2.54 -5.35 -5.49
C GLY A 4 3.12 -4.43 -4.43
N LYS A 5 3.92 -4.97 -3.51
CA LYS A 5 4.54 -4.15 -2.47
C LYS A 5 5.77 -3.36 -2.95
N ILE A 6 6.49 -3.85 -3.97
CA ILE A 6 7.49 -3.07 -4.70
C ILE A 6 6.81 -1.83 -5.31
N ALA A 7 5.66 -2.00 -5.95
CA ALA A 7 4.86 -0.91 -6.50
C ALA A 7 4.33 0.03 -5.40
N SER A 8 3.91 -0.50 -4.25
CA SER A 8 3.55 0.34 -3.10
C SER A 8 4.69 1.25 -2.63
N ILE A 9 5.92 0.72 -2.55
CA ILE A 9 7.11 1.50 -2.16
C ILE A 9 7.36 2.61 -3.18
N ALA A 10 7.32 2.29 -4.48
CA ALA A 10 7.47 3.27 -5.55
C ALA A 10 6.41 4.38 -5.49
N ALA A 11 5.13 4.01 -5.35
CA ALA A 11 4.03 4.96 -5.24
C ALA A 11 4.18 5.92 -4.05
N ILE A 12 4.58 5.40 -2.88
CA ILE A 12 4.80 6.23 -1.68
C ILE A 12 6.04 7.13 -1.85
N ALA A 13 7.09 6.67 -2.51
CA ALA A 13 8.27 7.47 -2.79
C ALA A 13 7.97 8.64 -3.74
N ILE A 14 7.10 8.43 -4.74
CA ILE A 14 6.62 9.50 -5.64
C ILE A 14 5.85 10.58 -4.87
N ILE A 15 5.10 10.21 -3.82
CA ILE A 15 4.46 11.20 -2.93
C ILE A 15 5.52 12.06 -2.23
N ILE A 16 6.64 11.47 -1.78
CA ILE A 16 7.73 12.25 -1.19
C ILE A 16 8.31 13.26 -2.18
N GLU A 17 8.52 12.86 -3.44
CA GLU A 17 8.97 13.80 -4.49
C GLU A 17 8.01 14.97 -4.64
N THR A 18 6.71 14.67 -4.66
CA THR A 18 5.65 15.66 -4.91
C THR A 18 5.66 16.77 -3.86
N TYR A 19 6.00 16.45 -2.61
CA TYR A 19 6.05 17.41 -1.51
C TYR A 19 7.43 18.07 -1.33
N LEU A 20 8.53 17.38 -1.64
CA LEU A 20 9.88 17.93 -1.42
C LEU A 20 10.44 18.68 -2.63
N LEU A 21 10.23 18.14 -3.84
CA LEU A 21 10.83 18.62 -5.09
C LEU A 21 9.80 18.58 -6.23
N PRO A 22 8.68 19.31 -6.12
CA PRO A 22 7.61 19.28 -7.11
C PRO A 22 8.14 19.70 -8.50
N GLY A 23 7.93 18.83 -9.50
CA GLY A 23 8.31 19.07 -10.89
C GLY A 23 9.79 18.88 -11.21
N TYR A 24 10.62 18.43 -10.26
CA TYR A 24 12.03 18.18 -10.53
C TYR A 24 12.22 16.91 -11.37
N PRO A 25 13.02 16.94 -12.46
CA PRO A 25 13.20 15.77 -13.32
C PRO A 25 14.02 14.67 -12.62
N GLY A 26 13.67 13.41 -12.88
CA GLY A 26 14.46 12.25 -12.43
C GLY A 26 14.23 11.82 -10.98
N TRP A 27 13.17 12.30 -10.32
CA TRP A 27 12.68 11.80 -9.02
C TRP A 27 13.74 11.64 -7.90
N PRO A 28 14.69 12.59 -7.73
CA PRO A 28 15.82 12.43 -6.81
C PRO A 28 15.42 12.23 -5.35
N ALA A 29 14.36 12.88 -4.85
CA ALA A 29 13.90 12.70 -3.47
C ALA A 29 13.23 11.33 -3.28
N ALA A 30 12.47 10.84 -4.26
CA ALA A 30 11.89 9.50 -4.23
C ALA A 30 12.98 8.42 -4.18
N VAL A 31 13.96 8.49 -5.10
CA VAL A 31 15.07 7.54 -5.17
C VAL A 31 15.93 7.58 -3.91
N SER A 32 16.30 8.79 -3.46
CA SER A 32 17.10 8.97 -2.24
C SER A 32 16.37 8.45 -1.00
N SER A 33 15.05 8.63 -0.92
CA SER A 33 14.24 8.11 0.17
C SER A 33 14.27 6.57 0.22
N ILE A 34 14.14 5.90 -0.92
CA ILE A 34 14.23 4.43 -0.98
C ILE A 34 15.64 3.99 -0.55
N LEU A 35 16.70 4.59 -1.11
CA LEU A 35 18.08 4.25 -0.78
C LEU A 35 18.39 4.45 0.70
N LEU A 36 17.95 5.58 1.28
CA LEU A 36 18.12 5.88 2.69
C LEU A 36 17.39 4.85 3.56
N MET A 37 16.11 4.57 3.28
CA MET A 37 15.33 3.61 4.06
C MET A 37 15.89 2.17 3.94
N THR A 38 16.37 1.77 2.76
CA THR A 38 17.09 0.52 2.56
C THR A 38 18.36 0.48 3.39
N ALA A 39 19.19 1.53 3.38
CA ALA A 39 20.40 1.59 4.19
C ALA A 39 20.09 1.45 5.69
N LEU A 40 19.06 2.15 6.20
CA LEU A 40 18.64 2.05 7.61
C LEU A 40 18.23 0.62 7.99
N ASN A 41 17.39 -0.02 7.18
CA ASN A 41 16.98 -1.41 7.43
C ASN A 41 18.16 -2.39 7.37
N LEU A 42 19.07 -2.22 6.41
CA LEU A 42 20.27 -3.05 6.29
C LEU A 42 21.20 -2.89 7.50
N LEU A 43 21.23 -1.71 8.14
CA LEU A 43 21.95 -1.47 9.39
C LEU A 43 21.23 -2.04 10.63
N GLY A 44 20.09 -2.72 10.46
CA GLY A 44 19.31 -3.28 11.55
C GLY A 44 18.48 -2.24 12.31
N ILE A 45 18.34 -1.02 11.78
CA ILE A 45 17.52 0.04 12.36
C ILE A 45 16.06 -0.31 12.10
N ASN A 46 15.49 -1.09 13.00
CA ASN A 46 14.10 -1.48 12.95
C ASN A 46 13.22 -0.43 13.61
N ARG A 47 12.07 -0.16 12.99
CA ARG A 47 11.01 0.65 13.58
C ARG A 47 10.50 -0.05 14.85
N THR A 48 10.70 0.56 16.02
CA THR A 48 10.09 0.04 17.25
C THR A 48 8.57 0.28 17.22
N ALA A 49 7.81 -0.52 17.95
CA ALA A 49 6.36 -0.33 18.07
C ALA A 49 6.00 1.07 18.57
N GLN A 50 6.83 1.65 19.46
CA GLN A 50 6.66 3.01 19.98
C GLN A 50 6.89 4.08 18.90
N MET A 51 7.94 3.96 18.09
CA MET A 51 8.19 4.89 16.97
C MET A 51 7.08 4.81 15.92
N ALA A 52 6.60 3.60 15.61
CA ALA A 52 5.49 3.40 14.71
C ALA A 52 4.19 4.02 15.25
N ALA A 53 3.91 3.86 16.55
CA ALA A 53 2.77 4.48 17.21
C ALA A 53 2.88 6.00 17.23
N ALA A 54 4.05 6.57 17.54
CA ALA A 54 4.27 8.01 17.53
C ALA A 54 4.02 8.61 16.13
N LEU A 55 4.57 8.00 15.08
CA LEU A 55 4.34 8.46 13.70
C LEU A 55 2.87 8.32 13.30
N ALA A 56 2.18 7.25 13.72
CA ALA A 56 0.75 7.10 13.48
C ALA A 56 -0.08 8.18 14.21
N ILE A 57 0.23 8.48 15.48
CA ILE A 57 -0.43 9.54 16.25
C ILE A 57 -0.24 10.89 15.57
N ILE A 58 1.00 11.26 15.21
CA ILE A 58 1.28 12.52 14.51
C ILE A 58 0.48 12.62 13.21
N THR A 59 0.48 11.55 12.41
CA THR A 59 -0.24 11.51 11.13
C THR A 59 -1.75 11.64 11.34
N ILE A 60 -2.32 10.89 12.28
CA ILE A 60 -3.76 10.92 12.58
C ILE A 60 -4.16 12.29 13.13
N SER A 61 -3.36 12.88 14.04
CA SER A 61 -3.59 14.22 14.57
C SER A 61 -3.60 15.28 13.46
N PHE A 62 -2.67 15.20 12.50
CA PHE A 62 -2.66 16.11 11.35
C PHE A 62 -3.87 15.92 10.44
N ILE A 63 -4.31 14.69 10.19
CA ILE A 63 -5.51 14.43 9.41
C ILE A 63 -6.76 14.96 10.14
N ILE A 64 -6.87 14.74 11.45
CA ILE A 64 -7.98 15.29 12.26
C ILE A 64 -7.97 16.82 12.20
N PHE A 65 -6.80 17.46 12.34
CA PHE A 65 -6.64 18.90 12.17
C PHE A 65 -7.12 19.37 10.78
N SER A 66 -6.72 18.67 9.72
CA SER A 66 -7.14 18.98 8.35
C SER A 66 -8.66 18.85 8.17
N ILE A 67 -9.26 17.80 8.73
CA ILE A 67 -10.71 17.61 8.75
C ILE A 67 -11.40 18.75 9.50
N SER A 68 -10.92 19.07 10.71
CA SER A 68 -11.50 20.12 11.56
C SER A 68 -11.43 21.51 10.92
N THR A 69 -10.30 21.88 10.32
CA THR A 69 -10.16 23.17 9.62
C THR A 69 -11.03 23.23 8.38
N GLY A 70 -11.15 22.14 7.63
CA GLY A 70 -12.06 22.04 6.48
C GLY A 70 -13.54 22.25 6.86
N PHE A 71 -14.02 21.57 7.91
CA PHE A 71 -15.39 21.79 8.40
C PHE A 71 -15.59 23.19 8.99
N ALA A 72 -14.58 23.75 9.69
CA ALA A 72 -14.66 25.09 10.27
C ALA A 72 -14.66 26.20 9.22
N HIS A 73 -13.95 26.02 8.10
CA HIS A 73 -13.98 26.92 6.96
C HIS A 73 -15.37 26.97 6.29
N GLY A 74 -16.12 25.86 6.38
CA GLY A 74 -17.39 25.68 5.70
C GLY A 74 -17.18 25.00 4.35
N LEU A 75 -18.02 24.01 4.06
CA LEU A 75 -17.95 23.25 2.82
C LEU A 75 -18.92 23.82 1.80
N SER A 76 -18.49 23.92 0.54
CA SER A 76 -19.37 24.38 -0.54
C SER A 76 -20.48 23.37 -0.81
N SER A 77 -21.73 23.77 -0.59
CA SER A 77 -22.90 22.93 -0.86
C SER A 77 -23.08 22.61 -2.34
N GLN A 78 -22.56 23.46 -3.23
CA GLN A 78 -22.58 23.25 -4.69
C GLN A 78 -21.69 22.07 -5.10
N SER A 79 -20.69 21.71 -4.29
CA SER A 79 -19.80 20.58 -4.55
C SER A 79 -20.45 19.22 -4.29
N PHE A 80 -21.56 19.17 -3.55
CA PHE A 80 -22.27 17.93 -3.22
C PHE A 80 -23.59 17.83 -3.99
N SER A 81 -23.50 17.51 -5.28
CA SER A 81 -24.68 17.24 -6.10
C SER A 81 -25.28 15.86 -5.77
N SER A 82 -26.58 15.67 -6.03
CA SER A 82 -27.30 14.42 -5.76
C SER A 82 -26.67 13.19 -6.43
N GLY A 83 -26.02 13.37 -7.57
CA GLY A 83 -25.30 12.29 -8.27
C GLY A 83 -23.99 11.85 -7.60
N MET A 84 -23.47 12.61 -6.63
CA MET A 84 -22.24 12.27 -5.90
C MET A 84 -22.49 11.34 -4.72
N LEU A 85 -23.66 11.42 -4.08
CA LEU A 85 -24.06 10.54 -2.97
C LEU A 85 -24.62 9.20 -3.47
N MET A 86 -25.15 9.19 -4.68
CA MET A 86 -25.61 7.98 -5.38
C MET A 86 -24.93 7.91 -6.75
N PRO A 87 -23.61 7.66 -6.79
CA PRO A 87 -22.91 7.52 -8.06
C PRO A 87 -23.52 6.37 -8.85
N GLU A 88 -23.67 6.56 -10.16
CA GLU A 88 -24.07 5.47 -11.04
C GLU A 88 -23.07 4.31 -10.89
N ALA A 89 -23.60 3.09 -10.82
CA ALA A 89 -22.81 1.87 -10.77
C ALA A 89 -22.20 1.55 -12.14
N ASN A 90 -21.35 2.45 -12.62
CA ASN A 90 -20.70 2.40 -13.92
C ASN A 90 -19.23 1.98 -13.79
N LEU A 91 -18.60 1.77 -14.95
CA LEU A 91 -17.22 1.28 -15.04
C LEU A 91 -16.21 2.22 -14.38
N SER A 92 -16.43 3.54 -14.44
CA SER A 92 -15.58 4.54 -13.81
C SER A 92 -15.61 4.45 -12.29
N THR A 93 -16.79 4.26 -11.68
CA THR A 93 -16.92 4.09 -10.22
C THR A 93 -16.17 2.85 -9.75
N LEU A 94 -16.29 1.72 -10.47
CA LEU A 94 -15.55 0.49 -10.17
C LEU A 94 -14.04 0.67 -10.37
N SER A 95 -13.62 1.41 -11.39
CA SER A 95 -12.21 1.72 -11.64
C SER A 95 -11.60 2.56 -10.52
N ALA A 96 -12.31 3.60 -10.06
CA ALA A 96 -11.89 4.41 -8.91
C ALA A 96 -11.84 3.57 -7.62
N ALA A 97 -12.83 2.72 -7.39
CA ALA A 97 -12.87 1.79 -6.25
C ALA A 97 -11.69 0.80 -6.26
N SER A 98 -11.24 0.37 -7.44
CA SER A 98 -10.07 -0.51 -7.56
C SER A 98 -8.76 0.20 -7.21
N ILE A 99 -8.62 1.49 -7.56
CA ILE A 99 -7.44 2.29 -7.21
C ILE A 99 -7.42 2.56 -5.70
N ILE A 100 -8.53 3.05 -5.12
CA ILE A 100 -8.58 3.41 -3.69
C ILE A 100 -8.35 2.21 -2.76
N PHE A 101 -8.58 0.99 -3.24
CA PHE A 101 -8.27 -0.23 -2.50
C PHE A 101 -6.79 -0.30 -2.06
N PHE A 102 -5.88 0.33 -2.81
CA PHE A 102 -4.48 0.51 -2.42
C PHE A 102 -4.34 1.06 -0.99
N ALA A 103 -5.15 2.05 -0.63
CA ALA A 103 -5.11 2.73 0.66
C ALA A 103 -5.47 1.79 1.83
N PHE A 104 -6.14 0.68 1.56
CA PHE A 104 -6.55 -0.31 2.58
C PHE A 104 -5.61 -1.53 2.67
N ALA A 105 -4.58 -1.64 1.83
CA ALA A 105 -3.73 -2.83 1.71
C ALA A 105 -2.77 -3.10 2.90
N GLY A 106 -2.94 -2.41 4.04
CA GLY A 106 -2.05 -2.44 5.21
C GLY A 106 -2.43 -3.45 6.30
N TYR A 107 -3.70 -3.82 6.43
CA TYR A 107 -4.19 -4.60 7.58
C TYR A 107 -3.59 -6.02 7.67
N ALA A 108 -3.16 -6.59 6.54
CA ALA A 108 -2.58 -7.94 6.49
C ALA A 108 -1.35 -8.08 7.42
N ARG A 109 -0.61 -6.99 7.67
CA ARG A 109 0.56 -7.04 8.57
C ARG A 109 0.19 -7.26 10.03
N VAL A 110 -1.00 -6.83 10.46
CA VAL A 110 -1.50 -7.10 11.81
C VAL A 110 -1.72 -8.61 11.99
N ALA A 111 -2.12 -9.31 10.93
CA ALA A 111 -2.31 -10.76 10.96
C ALA A 111 -0.98 -11.55 10.97
N THR A 112 0.07 -11.04 10.32
CA THR A 112 1.37 -11.73 10.25
C THR A 112 2.23 -11.59 11.51
N LEU A 113 1.94 -10.61 12.36
CA LEU A 113 2.63 -10.38 13.65
C LEU A 113 1.89 -11.04 14.83
N GLY A 114 1.02 -12.02 14.56
CA GLY A 114 0.16 -12.64 15.57
C GLY A 114 0.92 -13.25 16.74
N ASP A 115 2.14 -13.76 16.50
CA ASP A 115 2.95 -14.41 17.54
C ASP A 115 3.50 -13.43 18.59
N GLU A 116 3.56 -12.13 18.28
CA GLU A 116 3.98 -11.07 19.20
C GLU A 116 2.79 -10.44 19.96
N VAL A 117 1.56 -10.82 19.63
CA VAL A 117 0.33 -10.24 20.20
C VAL A 117 -0.15 -11.05 21.39
N ARG A 118 -0.39 -10.39 22.53
CA ARG A 118 -1.05 -11.00 23.70
C ARG A 118 -2.46 -11.47 23.32
N ASP A 119 -2.82 -12.73 23.58
CA ASP A 119 -4.10 -13.35 23.20
C ASP A 119 -4.48 -13.10 21.71
N PRO A 120 -3.72 -13.65 20.75
CA PRO A 120 -3.86 -13.30 19.34
C PRO A 120 -5.21 -13.76 18.75
N LYS A 121 -5.81 -14.81 19.31
CA LYS A 121 -7.13 -15.30 18.89
C LYS A 121 -8.22 -14.24 19.08
N LYS A 122 -8.12 -13.40 20.10
CA LYS A 122 -9.09 -12.32 20.39
C LYS A 122 -8.63 -10.95 19.90
N ASN A 123 -7.35 -10.64 20.05
CA ASN A 123 -6.85 -9.29 19.82
C ASN A 123 -6.53 -8.99 18.36
N VAL A 124 -6.05 -9.96 17.57
CA VAL A 124 -5.79 -9.73 16.13
C VAL A 124 -7.08 -9.38 15.36
N PRO A 125 -8.20 -10.12 15.49
CA PRO A 125 -9.44 -9.76 14.79
C PRO A 125 -9.98 -8.38 15.21
N LYS A 126 -9.93 -8.06 16.52
CA LYS A 126 -10.36 -6.75 17.04
C LYS A 126 -9.49 -5.61 16.52
N ALA A 127 -8.17 -5.79 16.53
CA ALA A 127 -7.23 -4.79 16.01
C ALA A 127 -7.48 -4.51 14.52
N ILE A 128 -7.71 -5.55 13.71
CA ILE A 128 -8.05 -5.40 12.29
C ILE A 128 -9.39 -4.65 12.13
N ALA A 129 -10.44 -5.05 12.84
CA ALA A 129 -11.76 -4.43 12.73
C ALA A 129 -11.75 -2.95 13.15
N ILE A 130 -11.12 -2.64 14.30
CA ILE A 130 -11.03 -1.26 14.83
C ILE A 130 -10.20 -0.39 13.89
N SER A 131 -9.01 -0.87 13.46
CA SER A 131 -8.15 -0.08 12.57
C SER A 131 -8.80 0.17 11.21
N LEU A 132 -9.41 -0.85 10.60
CA LEU A 132 -10.07 -0.72 9.31
C LEU A 132 -11.30 0.21 9.39
N GLY A 133 -12.11 0.06 10.45
CA GLY A 133 -13.26 0.95 10.69
C GLY A 133 -12.86 2.40 10.93
N ALA A 134 -11.82 2.64 11.74
CA ALA A 134 -11.31 3.98 12.01
C ALA A 134 -10.75 4.63 10.74
N VAL A 135 -9.94 3.90 9.96
CA VAL A 135 -9.38 4.40 8.69
C VAL A 135 -10.50 4.69 7.69
N LEU A 136 -11.51 3.83 7.59
CA LEU A 136 -12.66 4.07 6.72
C LEU A 136 -13.37 5.39 7.06
N VAL A 137 -13.66 5.63 8.34
CA VAL A 137 -14.30 6.87 8.79
C VAL A 137 -13.42 8.09 8.47
N ILE A 138 -12.12 8.02 8.78
CA ILE A 138 -11.17 9.10 8.49
C ILE A 138 -11.12 9.39 6.98
N TYR A 139 -11.03 8.36 6.14
CA TYR A 139 -10.98 8.51 4.69
C TYR A 139 -12.26 9.11 4.12
N LEU A 140 -13.43 8.70 4.63
CA LEU A 140 -14.70 9.33 4.23
C LEU A 140 -14.74 10.81 4.61
N LEU A 141 -14.39 11.14 5.85
CA LEU A 141 -14.41 12.52 6.35
C LEU A 141 -13.45 13.43 5.59
N ILE A 142 -12.20 13.01 5.38
CA ILE A 142 -11.24 13.83 4.64
C ILE A 142 -11.61 13.94 3.16
N THR A 143 -12.21 12.91 2.56
CA THR A 143 -12.69 12.96 1.16
C THR A 143 -13.82 13.98 1.02
N ILE A 144 -14.78 14.00 1.96
CA ILE A 144 -15.84 15.02 2.00
C ILE A 144 -15.23 16.42 2.08
N VAL A 145 -14.23 16.61 2.95
CA VAL A 145 -13.55 17.90 3.08
C VAL A 145 -12.82 18.29 1.79
N PHE A 146 -12.05 17.39 1.18
CA PHE A 146 -11.36 17.68 -0.08
C PHE A 146 -12.33 18.07 -1.20
N ILE A 147 -13.44 17.35 -1.34
CA ILE A 147 -14.48 17.68 -2.34
C ILE A 147 -15.08 19.06 -2.07
N GLY A 148 -15.46 19.34 -0.82
CA GLY A 148 -16.14 20.57 -0.44
C GLY A 148 -15.26 21.82 -0.49
N ILE A 149 -13.95 21.67 -0.29
CA ILE A 149 -12.98 22.78 -0.29
C ILE A 149 -12.36 22.97 -1.68
N LEU A 150 -11.85 21.91 -2.30
CA LEU A 150 -11.09 22.02 -3.57
C LEU A 150 -12.00 22.07 -4.80
N GLN A 151 -13.27 21.66 -4.67
CA GLN A 151 -14.29 21.71 -5.72
C GLN A 151 -13.78 21.28 -7.10
N PRO A 152 -13.17 20.09 -7.24
CA PRO A 152 -12.49 19.69 -8.48
C PRO A 152 -13.45 19.72 -9.67
N SER A 153 -13.25 20.67 -10.59
CA SER A 153 -14.09 20.91 -11.76
C SER A 153 -13.48 20.31 -13.01
N ASN A 154 -13.57 19.00 -13.23
CA ASN A 154 -12.92 18.24 -14.34
C ASN A 154 -11.39 18.44 -14.50
N GLU A 155 -10.78 19.36 -13.77
CA GLU A 155 -9.35 19.60 -13.67
C GLU A 155 -8.70 18.59 -12.72
N ALA A 156 -7.40 18.38 -12.91
CA ALA A 156 -6.65 17.47 -12.07
C ALA A 156 -6.56 18.00 -10.63
N VAL A 157 -6.92 17.15 -9.66
CA VAL A 157 -6.70 17.44 -8.24
C VAL A 157 -5.21 17.70 -8.00
N PRO A 158 -4.83 18.74 -7.23
CA PRO A 158 -3.44 19.02 -6.92
C PRO A 158 -2.74 17.80 -6.33
N ALA A 159 -1.53 17.50 -6.80
CA ALA A 159 -0.76 16.36 -6.32
C ALA A 159 -0.39 16.50 -4.82
N ALA A 160 -0.07 17.71 -4.37
CA ALA A 160 0.08 18.08 -2.95
C ALA A 160 -1.27 18.46 -2.31
N VAL A 161 -2.23 17.52 -2.31
CA VAL A 161 -3.63 17.79 -1.94
C VAL A 161 -3.82 18.38 -0.54
N PHE A 162 -2.99 17.98 0.44
CA PHE A 162 -3.06 18.52 1.80
C PHE A 162 -2.57 19.96 1.87
N GLU A 163 -1.49 20.30 1.16
CA GLU A 163 -1.01 21.68 1.09
C GLU A 163 -2.05 22.58 0.41
N ALA A 164 -2.59 22.14 -0.74
CA ALA A 164 -3.63 22.86 -1.45
C ALA A 164 -4.86 23.13 -0.55
N MET A 165 -5.34 22.11 0.17
CA MET A 165 -6.49 22.25 1.06
C MET A 165 -6.19 23.16 2.26
N VAL A 166 -5.08 22.93 2.97
CA VAL A 166 -4.73 23.69 4.19
C VAL A 166 -4.41 25.15 3.87
N SER A 167 -3.83 25.45 2.70
CA SER A 167 -3.57 26.83 2.27
C SER A 167 -4.86 27.67 2.17
N ILE A 168 -5.99 27.02 1.92
CA ILE A 168 -7.33 27.64 1.87
C ILE A 168 -7.96 27.68 3.27
N THR A 169 -7.93 26.57 4.00
CA THR A 169 -8.70 26.42 5.26
C THR A 169 -7.99 26.99 6.49
N ALA A 170 -6.66 27.00 6.48
CA ALA A 170 -5.81 27.50 7.56
C ALA A 170 -4.52 28.12 6.99
N PRO A 171 -4.61 29.28 6.30
CA PRO A 171 -3.45 29.92 5.64
C PRO A 171 -2.33 30.34 6.61
N TRP A 172 -2.63 30.43 7.90
CA TRP A 172 -1.65 30.69 8.96
C TRP A 172 -0.82 29.45 9.32
N PHE A 173 -1.24 28.25 8.91
CA PHE A 173 -0.52 27.01 9.17
C PHE A 173 0.65 26.87 8.20
N PRO A 174 1.89 26.65 8.69
CA PRO A 174 3.06 26.64 7.83
C PRO A 174 3.10 25.42 6.91
N ALA A 175 3.28 25.66 5.60
CA ALA A 175 3.35 24.61 4.58
C ALA A 175 4.43 23.55 4.86
N TRP A 176 5.63 23.98 5.29
CA TRP A 176 6.74 23.05 5.60
C TRP A 176 6.39 22.01 6.68
N LEU A 177 5.44 22.32 7.57
CA LEU A 177 5.00 21.39 8.60
C LEU A 177 4.06 20.32 8.02
N ILE A 178 3.26 20.67 7.00
CA ILE A 178 2.47 19.71 6.21
C ILE A 178 3.43 18.74 5.52
N ASP A 179 4.43 19.27 4.84
CA ASP A 179 5.44 18.48 4.12
C ASP A 179 6.15 17.53 5.06
N LEU A 180 6.58 18.01 6.23
CA LEU A 180 7.24 17.19 7.24
C LEU A 180 6.37 16.02 7.71
N VAL A 181 5.08 16.24 7.94
CA VAL A 181 4.15 15.17 8.36
C VAL A 181 3.92 14.17 7.24
N VAL A 182 3.65 14.63 6.01
CA VAL A 182 3.38 13.76 4.85
C VAL A 182 4.62 12.94 4.49
N VAL A 183 5.80 13.57 4.42
CA VAL A 183 7.08 12.92 4.14
C VAL A 183 7.45 11.97 5.28
N GLY A 184 7.30 12.38 6.54
CA GLY A 184 7.58 11.52 7.70
C GLY A 184 6.71 10.26 7.74
N ALA A 185 5.42 10.39 7.45
CA ALA A 185 4.49 9.27 7.33
C ALA A 185 4.88 8.32 6.18
N SER A 186 5.30 8.90 5.04
CA SER A 186 5.70 8.19 3.83
C SER A 186 7.02 7.41 4.03
N LEU A 187 8.06 8.06 4.54
CA LEU A 187 9.35 7.43 4.89
C LEU A 187 9.15 6.27 5.85
N GLY A 188 8.36 6.50 6.90
CA GLY A 188 8.02 5.46 7.85
C GLY A 188 7.33 4.26 7.20
N SER A 189 6.43 4.51 6.24
CA SER A 189 5.72 3.46 5.50
C SER A 189 6.65 2.68 4.56
N ILE A 190 7.57 3.36 3.87
CA ILE A 190 8.62 2.73 3.04
C ILE A 190 9.51 1.83 3.89
N LEU A 191 10.04 2.34 5.01
CA LEU A 191 10.90 1.57 5.93
C LEU A 191 10.21 0.26 6.36
N ALA A 192 8.94 0.38 6.76
CA ALA A 192 8.11 -0.73 7.16
C ALA A 192 7.85 -1.74 6.03
N LEU A 193 7.58 -1.27 4.81
CA LEU A 193 7.31 -2.12 3.65
C LEU A 193 8.58 -2.85 3.20
N LEU A 194 9.71 -2.16 3.08
CA LEU A 194 11.00 -2.77 2.73
C LEU A 194 11.36 -3.90 3.69
N ALA A 195 11.27 -3.66 5.00
CA ALA A 195 11.57 -4.67 6.02
C ALA A 195 10.59 -5.86 5.97
N GLY A 196 9.29 -5.59 5.79
CA GLY A 196 8.27 -6.63 5.74
C GLY A 196 8.40 -7.53 4.50
N VAL A 197 8.52 -6.92 3.33
CA VAL A 197 8.52 -7.64 2.04
C VAL A 197 9.82 -8.41 1.83
N SER A 198 10.96 -7.85 2.25
CA SER A 198 12.26 -8.53 2.16
C SER A 198 12.30 -9.78 3.03
N ARG A 199 11.75 -9.72 4.26
CA ARG A 199 11.59 -10.89 5.14
C ARG A 199 10.65 -11.94 4.54
N THR A 200 9.50 -11.53 4.01
CA THR A 200 8.60 -12.47 3.31
C THR A 200 9.30 -13.14 2.12
N ALA A 201 10.04 -12.37 1.30
CA ALA A 201 10.78 -12.91 0.16
C ALA A 201 11.89 -13.87 0.60
N ALA A 202 12.57 -13.58 1.71
CA ALA A 202 13.57 -14.49 2.29
C ALA A 202 12.94 -15.80 2.77
N THR A 203 11.81 -15.75 3.48
CA THR A 203 11.07 -16.97 3.89
C THR A 203 10.58 -17.76 2.67
N MET A 204 10.07 -17.10 1.63
CA MET A 204 9.74 -17.76 0.36
C MET A 204 10.95 -18.43 -0.28
N ALA A 205 12.16 -17.86 -0.13
CA ALA A 205 13.39 -18.46 -0.63
C ALA A 205 13.86 -19.65 0.23
N GLU A 206 13.68 -19.58 1.55
CA GLU A 206 13.87 -20.70 2.49
C GLU A 206 12.93 -21.87 2.12
N ASP A 207 11.69 -21.57 1.73
CA ASP A 207 10.67 -22.53 1.24
C ASP A 207 10.90 -23.01 -0.20
N LYS A 208 12.02 -22.63 -0.85
CA LYS A 208 12.37 -22.95 -2.25
C LYS A 208 11.36 -22.44 -3.29
N GLU A 209 10.57 -21.42 -2.96
CA GLU A 209 9.64 -20.75 -3.88
C GLU A 209 10.30 -19.58 -4.63
N LEU A 210 11.41 -19.07 -4.10
CA LEU A 210 12.29 -18.08 -4.74
C LEU A 210 13.75 -18.56 -4.74
N PRO A 211 14.65 -17.95 -5.53
CA PRO A 211 16.06 -18.32 -5.53
C PRO A 211 16.68 -18.26 -4.12
N ALA A 212 17.33 -19.33 -3.69
CA ALA A 212 17.88 -19.48 -2.33
C ALA A 212 18.85 -18.36 -1.91
N VAL A 213 19.47 -17.66 -2.87
CA VAL A 213 20.32 -16.49 -2.60
C VAL A 213 19.58 -15.36 -1.87
N LEU A 214 18.26 -15.24 -2.04
CA LEU A 214 17.45 -14.21 -1.39
C LEU A 214 17.27 -14.46 0.12
N ALA A 215 17.51 -15.69 0.59
CA ALA A 215 17.49 -16.02 2.02
C ALA A 215 18.77 -15.55 2.76
N LYS A 216 19.80 -15.07 2.05
CA LYS A 216 21.05 -14.61 2.66
C LYS A 216 20.82 -13.40 3.57
N ARG A 217 21.18 -13.55 4.84
CA ARG A 217 21.09 -12.48 5.85
C ARG A 217 22.46 -11.86 6.10
N ASN A 218 22.47 -10.57 6.42
CA ASN A 218 23.67 -9.86 6.86
C ASN A 218 23.91 -10.03 8.37
N ARG A 219 24.97 -9.39 8.90
CA ARG A 219 25.31 -9.43 10.33
C ARG A 219 24.22 -8.93 11.30
N PHE A 220 23.27 -8.14 10.80
CA PHE A 220 22.14 -7.60 11.56
C PHE A 220 20.85 -8.43 11.39
N GLY A 221 20.91 -9.56 10.68
CA GLY A 221 19.77 -10.45 10.44
C GLY A 221 18.84 -10.03 9.31
N ALA A 222 19.12 -8.92 8.62
CA ALA A 222 18.34 -8.43 7.49
C ALA A 222 18.66 -9.24 6.21
N PRO A 223 17.65 -9.68 5.44
CA PRO A 223 17.85 -10.40 4.18
C PRO A 223 18.29 -9.43 3.07
N TRP A 224 19.57 -9.08 3.11
CA TRP A 224 20.10 -7.90 2.40
C TRP A 224 19.89 -7.96 0.89
N LEU A 225 20.06 -9.14 0.27
CA LEU A 225 19.93 -9.28 -1.18
C LEU A 225 18.47 -9.14 -1.62
N ALA A 226 17.53 -9.73 -0.87
CA ALA A 226 16.10 -9.56 -1.13
C ALA A 226 15.71 -8.09 -1.03
N GLU A 227 16.20 -7.40 0.00
CA GLU A 227 15.91 -5.98 0.21
C GLU A 227 16.46 -5.08 -0.91
N VAL A 228 17.73 -5.28 -1.32
CA VAL A 228 18.33 -4.52 -2.42
C VAL A 228 17.60 -4.77 -3.73
N ILE A 229 17.17 -5.99 -4.03
CA ILE A 229 16.41 -6.31 -5.26
C ILE A 229 15.02 -5.66 -5.23
N ILE A 230 14.34 -5.66 -4.08
CA ILE A 230 13.05 -4.98 -3.89
C ILE A 230 13.20 -3.47 -4.09
N ALA A 231 14.24 -2.87 -3.49
CA ALA A 231 14.55 -1.45 -3.62
C ALA A 231 14.87 -1.07 -5.08
N ALA A 232 15.72 -1.85 -5.74
CA ALA A 232 16.04 -1.67 -7.16
C ALA A 232 14.77 -1.79 -8.03
N GLY A 233 13.91 -2.78 -7.77
CA GLY A 233 12.63 -2.92 -8.42
C GLY A 233 11.75 -1.67 -8.26
N ALA A 234 11.68 -1.11 -7.05
CA ALA A 234 10.88 0.09 -6.80
C ALA A 234 11.44 1.30 -7.54
N ILE A 235 12.76 1.49 -7.54
CA ILE A 235 13.44 2.55 -8.31
C ILE A 235 13.17 2.40 -9.81
N THR A 236 13.27 1.18 -10.36
CA THR A 236 12.97 0.95 -11.78
C THR A 236 11.51 1.26 -12.13
N LEU A 237 10.55 1.01 -11.23
CA LEU A 237 9.15 1.40 -11.45
C LEU A 237 8.99 2.92 -11.46
N ILE A 238 9.74 3.67 -10.64
CA ILE A 238 9.71 5.14 -10.62
C ILE A 238 10.21 5.68 -11.97
N GLU A 239 11.39 5.23 -12.42
CA GLU A 239 12.01 5.70 -13.68
C GLU A 239 11.17 5.35 -14.92
N THR A 240 10.49 4.21 -14.89
CA THR A 240 9.60 3.79 -15.98
C THR A 240 8.20 4.40 -15.85
N SER A 241 7.90 5.07 -14.74
CA SER A 241 6.59 5.68 -14.52
C SER A 241 6.50 7.07 -15.13
N GLN A 242 5.76 7.18 -16.24
CA GLN A 242 5.29 8.48 -16.73
C GLN A 242 4.14 9.03 -15.87
N TYR A 243 3.41 8.17 -15.14
CA TYR A 243 2.22 8.53 -14.35
C TYR A 243 2.16 7.76 -13.02
N THR A 244 1.99 8.44 -11.89
CA THR A 244 1.83 7.82 -10.56
C THR A 244 0.67 6.81 -10.50
N GLN A 245 -0.41 7.09 -11.24
CA GLN A 245 -1.64 6.31 -11.18
C GLN A 245 -1.44 4.85 -11.60
N TRP A 246 -0.61 4.55 -12.60
CA TRP A 246 -0.43 3.17 -13.02
C TRP A 246 0.32 2.35 -11.97
N VAL A 247 1.27 2.96 -11.24
CA VAL A 247 2.02 2.29 -10.17
C VAL A 247 1.08 1.90 -9.02
N ILE A 248 0.17 2.81 -8.66
CA ILE A 248 -0.88 2.55 -7.66
C ILE A 248 -1.83 1.46 -8.16
N ALA A 249 -2.28 1.54 -9.41
CA ALA A 249 -3.15 0.54 -10.03
C ALA A 249 -2.50 -0.85 -10.07
N PHE A 250 -1.21 -0.93 -10.41
CA PHE A 250 -0.42 -2.16 -10.41
C PHE A 250 -0.28 -2.76 -9.00
N SER A 251 -0.05 -1.91 -7.99
CA SER A 251 -0.09 -2.30 -6.59
C SER A 251 -1.47 -2.83 -6.20
N SER A 252 -2.55 -2.11 -6.49
CA SER A 252 -3.93 -2.51 -6.21
C SER A 252 -4.27 -3.85 -6.84
N PHE A 253 -3.98 -4.04 -8.13
CA PHE A 253 -4.19 -5.32 -8.81
C PHE A 253 -3.50 -6.46 -8.08
N SER A 254 -2.21 -6.29 -7.77
CA SER A 254 -1.41 -7.31 -7.09
C SER A 254 -1.94 -7.62 -5.68
N VAL A 255 -2.49 -6.61 -5.00
CA VAL A 255 -3.11 -6.74 -3.67
C VAL A 255 -4.43 -7.50 -3.77
N LEU A 256 -5.33 -7.08 -4.66
CA LEU A 256 -6.61 -7.73 -4.92
C LEU A 256 -6.43 -9.19 -5.33
N LEU A 257 -5.44 -9.49 -6.18
CA LEU A 257 -5.15 -10.84 -6.62
C LEU A 257 -4.74 -11.75 -5.45
N TYR A 258 -3.83 -11.29 -4.57
CA TYR A 258 -3.44 -12.14 -3.44
C TYR A 258 -4.57 -12.29 -2.41
N TYR A 259 -5.43 -11.27 -2.23
CA TYR A 259 -6.61 -11.42 -1.38
C TYR A 259 -7.65 -12.36 -1.99
N ALA A 260 -7.83 -12.36 -3.32
CA ALA A 260 -8.64 -13.35 -4.01
C ALA A 260 -8.12 -14.77 -3.73
N ILE A 261 -6.81 -14.98 -3.84
CA ILE A 261 -6.16 -16.25 -3.46
C ILE A 261 -6.41 -16.56 -1.97
N GLY A 262 -6.26 -15.58 -1.07
CA GLY A 262 -6.53 -15.74 0.35
C GLY A 262 -7.97 -16.16 0.66
N HIS A 263 -8.94 -15.63 -0.08
CA HIS A 263 -10.34 -16.04 0.03
C HIS A 263 -10.56 -17.47 -0.48
N ILE A 264 -9.90 -17.88 -1.57
CA ILE A 264 -9.91 -19.29 -2.01
C ILE A 264 -9.32 -20.19 -0.92
N SER A 265 -8.18 -19.82 -0.34
CA SER A 265 -7.56 -20.59 0.75
C SER A 265 -8.49 -20.72 1.95
N ALA A 266 -9.16 -19.63 2.36
CA ALA A 266 -10.13 -19.64 3.45
C ALA A 266 -11.36 -20.52 3.14
N PHE A 267 -11.80 -20.58 1.87
CA PHE A 267 -12.88 -21.47 1.45
C PHE A 267 -12.49 -22.96 1.58
N MET A 268 -11.24 -23.28 1.24
CA MET A 268 -10.68 -24.63 1.28
C MET A 268 -10.33 -25.14 2.69
N GLN A 269 -10.28 -24.27 3.71
CA GLN A 269 -9.96 -24.69 5.08
C GLN A 269 -10.94 -25.76 5.61
N PRO A 270 -10.46 -26.75 6.40
CA PRO A 270 -11.29 -27.70 7.15
C PRO A 270 -12.30 -27.00 8.06
N LYS A 271 -13.39 -27.68 8.44
CA LYS A 271 -14.47 -27.05 9.23
C LYS A 271 -14.01 -26.67 10.63
N GLU A 272 -13.07 -27.45 11.17
CA GLU A 272 -12.52 -27.36 12.53
C GLU A 272 -11.62 -26.13 12.71
N GLU A 273 -10.97 -25.68 11.64
CA GLU A 273 -10.08 -24.51 11.64
C GLU A 273 -10.80 -23.23 11.22
N ARG A 274 -12.02 -23.35 10.68
CA ARG A 274 -12.73 -22.25 10.03
C ARG A 274 -13.36 -21.32 11.06
N ARG A 275 -12.93 -20.05 11.04
CA ARG A 275 -13.48 -18.99 11.91
C ARG A 275 -14.76 -18.33 11.39
N GLN A 276 -15.00 -18.35 10.08
CA GLN A 276 -16.15 -17.68 9.46
C GLN A 276 -16.87 -18.56 8.43
N PRO A 277 -18.17 -18.37 8.21
CA PRO A 277 -18.92 -19.06 7.16
C PRO A 277 -18.30 -18.90 5.76
N ARG A 278 -18.40 -19.95 4.92
CA ARG A 278 -17.86 -19.95 3.55
C ARG A 278 -18.41 -18.83 2.66
N ILE A 279 -19.61 -18.33 2.95
CA ILE A 279 -20.21 -17.23 2.17
C ILE A 279 -19.32 -15.98 2.17
N PHE A 280 -18.63 -15.67 3.27
CA PHE A 280 -17.72 -14.52 3.32
C PHE A 280 -16.48 -14.72 2.44
N ALA A 281 -16.00 -15.95 2.32
CA ALA A 281 -14.92 -16.28 1.40
C ALA A 281 -15.36 -16.12 -0.06
N VAL A 282 -16.55 -16.61 -0.41
CA VAL A 282 -17.12 -16.47 -1.76
C VAL A 282 -17.38 -15.02 -2.13
N LEU A 283 -18.01 -14.25 -1.23
CA LEU A 283 -18.28 -12.82 -1.45
C LEU A 283 -16.99 -12.02 -1.58
N GLY A 284 -16.02 -12.24 -0.69
CA GLY A 284 -14.73 -11.57 -0.75
C GLY A 284 -13.97 -11.87 -2.03
N PHE A 285 -13.96 -13.13 -2.48
CA PHE A 285 -13.39 -13.52 -3.76
C PHE A 285 -14.09 -12.82 -4.94
N ALA A 286 -15.42 -12.84 -4.97
CA ALA A 286 -16.19 -12.20 -6.04
C ALA A 286 -15.94 -10.68 -6.11
N LEU A 287 -15.89 -10.00 -4.96
CA LEU A 287 -15.59 -8.56 -4.89
C LEU A 287 -14.14 -8.26 -5.30
N CYS A 288 -13.18 -9.10 -4.90
CA CYS A 288 -11.79 -8.96 -5.34
C CYS A 288 -11.69 -9.09 -6.86
N LEU A 289 -12.34 -10.09 -7.46
CA LEU A 289 -12.37 -10.26 -8.92
C LEU A 289 -13.05 -9.09 -9.63
N LEU A 290 -14.19 -8.63 -9.10
CA LEU A 290 -14.91 -7.49 -9.65
C LEU A 290 -14.00 -6.26 -9.71
N LEU A 291 -13.31 -5.91 -8.63
CA LEU A 291 -12.39 -4.76 -8.65
C LEU A 291 -11.15 -5.03 -9.50
N LEU A 292 -10.62 -6.25 -9.49
CA LEU A 292 -9.41 -6.63 -10.20
C LEU A 292 -9.54 -6.48 -11.72
N VAL A 293 -10.69 -6.87 -12.29
CA VAL A 293 -10.95 -6.72 -13.74
C VAL A 293 -11.16 -5.26 -14.14
N ASN A 294 -11.53 -4.41 -13.18
CA ASN A 294 -11.79 -2.99 -13.41
C ASN A 294 -10.59 -2.09 -13.07
N VAL A 295 -9.41 -2.67 -12.78
CA VAL A 295 -8.20 -1.86 -12.57
C VAL A 295 -7.82 -1.14 -13.87
N PRO A 296 -7.66 0.21 -13.85
CA PRO A 296 -7.44 0.97 -15.07
C PRO A 296 -6.00 0.86 -15.59
N GLY A 297 -5.86 1.16 -16.89
CA GLY A 297 -4.57 1.27 -17.57
C GLY A 297 -3.87 -0.07 -17.81
N PRO A 298 -2.56 -0.05 -18.12
CA PRO A 298 -1.80 -1.26 -18.46
C PRO A 298 -1.57 -2.19 -17.26
N ALA A 299 -1.95 -1.78 -16.05
CA ALA A 299 -1.69 -2.51 -14.82
C ALA A 299 -2.19 -3.96 -14.87
N VAL A 300 -3.37 -4.21 -15.44
CA VAL A 300 -3.93 -5.56 -15.61
C VAL A 300 -3.03 -6.42 -16.51
N GLN A 301 -2.72 -5.91 -17.71
CA GLN A 301 -1.93 -6.62 -18.72
C GLN A 301 -0.52 -6.91 -18.21
N VAL A 302 0.16 -5.89 -17.67
CA VAL A 302 1.50 -6.00 -17.09
C VAL A 302 1.51 -6.99 -15.93
N SER A 303 0.51 -6.96 -15.06
CA SER A 303 0.42 -7.90 -13.94
C SER A 303 0.26 -9.34 -14.39
N PHE A 304 -0.56 -9.60 -15.42
CA PHE A 304 -0.70 -10.95 -15.98
C PHE A 304 0.59 -11.45 -16.62
N VAL A 305 1.31 -10.58 -17.34
CA VAL A 305 2.62 -10.92 -17.90
C VAL A 305 3.62 -11.25 -16.80
N ILE A 306 3.74 -10.41 -15.76
CA ILE A 306 4.62 -10.64 -14.62
C ILE A 306 4.24 -11.94 -13.89
N LEU A 307 2.95 -12.19 -13.70
CA LEU A 307 2.46 -13.43 -13.08
C LEU A 307 2.84 -14.65 -13.92
N GLY A 308 2.66 -14.58 -15.24
CA GLY A 308 3.05 -15.64 -16.18
C GLY A 308 4.54 -15.94 -16.10
N ILE A 309 5.39 -14.90 -16.17
CA ILE A 309 6.84 -15.02 -16.00
C ILE A 309 7.18 -15.63 -14.65
N ALA A 310 6.54 -15.19 -13.56
CA ALA A 310 6.81 -15.70 -12.21
C ALA A 310 6.43 -17.20 -12.08
N VAL A 311 5.31 -17.63 -12.67
CA VAL A 311 4.90 -19.04 -12.69
C VAL A 311 5.87 -19.89 -13.51
N LEU A 312 6.30 -19.40 -14.68
CA LEU A 312 7.28 -20.08 -15.52
C LEU A 312 8.65 -20.19 -14.83
N ALA A 313 9.11 -19.11 -14.19
CA ALA A 313 10.34 -19.10 -13.41
C ALA A 313 10.26 -20.09 -12.24
N ARG A 314 9.14 -20.12 -11.51
CA ARG A 314 8.88 -21.10 -10.44
C ARG A 314 8.93 -22.53 -10.96
N TYR A 315 8.30 -22.81 -12.10
CA TYR A 315 8.33 -24.13 -12.73
C TYR A 315 9.76 -24.55 -13.09
N ALA A 316 10.55 -23.64 -13.69
CA ALA A 316 11.94 -23.89 -14.05
C ALA A 316 12.83 -24.16 -12.82
N ILE A 317 12.70 -23.34 -11.76
CA ILE A 317 13.45 -23.51 -10.50
C ILE A 317 13.14 -24.87 -9.87
N ARG A 318 11.86 -25.26 -9.81
CA ARG A 318 11.46 -26.56 -9.26
C ARG A 318 12.00 -27.73 -10.08
N ARG A 319 11.98 -27.64 -11.41
CA ARG A 319 12.57 -28.66 -12.30
C ARG A 319 14.07 -28.85 -12.04
N VAL A 320 14.83 -27.76 -11.95
CA VAL A 320 16.29 -27.80 -11.70
C VAL A 320 16.62 -28.31 -10.28
N ALA A 321 15.76 -28.01 -9.30
CA ALA A 321 15.93 -28.53 -7.94
C ALA A 321 15.71 -30.05 -7.88
N MET A 322 14.70 -30.58 -8.59
CA MET A 322 14.44 -32.03 -8.64
C MET A 322 15.54 -32.80 -9.39
N SER A 323 16.08 -32.26 -10.49
CA SER A 323 17.16 -32.93 -11.23
C SER A 323 18.50 -32.98 -10.48
N ARG A 324 18.69 -32.13 -9.47
CA ARG A 324 19.87 -32.17 -8.57
C ARG A 324 19.74 -33.15 -7.40
N THR A 325 18.53 -33.61 -7.09
CA THR A 325 18.31 -34.63 -6.04
C THR A 325 18.34 -36.06 -6.58
N GLU A 326 18.29 -36.23 -7.90
CA GLU A 326 18.34 -37.54 -8.58
C GLU A 326 19.76 -37.96 -9.02
N ASN A 327 20.76 -37.08 -8.87
CA ASN A 327 22.19 -37.34 -9.10
C ASN A 327 22.97 -37.27 -7.79
#